data_AF-A0AAD4H8R4-F1
#
_entry.id   AF-A0AAD4H8R4-F1
#
_cell.length_a   1.000
_cell.length_b   1.000
_cell.length_c   1.000
_cell.angle_alpha   90.00
_cell.angle_beta   90.00
_cell.angle_gamma   90.00
#
_symmetry.space_group_name_H-M   'P 1'
#
loop_
_entity.id
_entity.type
_entity.pdbx_description
1 polymer ?
#
loop_
_entity_poly.entity_id
_entity_poly.type
_entity_poly.pdbx_seq_one_letter_code
_entity_poly.pdbx_strand_id
1 'polypeptide(L)'
;MSALKATASFARFSLPFHLQRQASFIQLPARLLPHAQTSLNPTTSCRHKHSMATSDNFTLPVPTKADPKILGQAARSADSTYQLLYFPMHGRGELTRTLLVFSGAKWEELALDLNIQKEQLPFKLIPIVYETAPDGTILELAESHAIERYLATKYGLNGHDPYETHRIDQVYTSTDFANQLFWTRVRWAPLEKRVEEAHKFYDEILPTYIANHEAQLEKNGANGYYVGDRITLADLKSAHFMDRVMFMRPKGTKEPPFSQEKSPNMWKVLQTVNGHPAMKAWKGSKRYQDLDAGSLSFFQF
;
A
#
# COMPACT_ATOMS: atom_id res chain seq x y z
N MET A 1 40.69 35.70 44.76
CA MET A 1 41.07 35.68 43.33
C MET A 1 40.10 34.77 42.59
N SER A 2 39.47 35.30 41.52
CA SER A 2 38.80 34.61 40.38
C SER A 2 37.67 33.62 40.71
N ALA A 3 36.36 33.88 40.57
CA ALA A 3 35.53 34.35 39.44
C ALA A 3 35.63 33.48 38.16
N LEU A 4 34.57 32.74 37.82
CA LEU A 4 33.74 33.01 36.63
C LEU A 4 32.43 32.16 36.65
N LYS A 5 31.34 32.83 36.26
CA LYS A 5 29.96 32.34 36.10
C LYS A 5 29.72 31.93 34.64
N ALA A 6 28.72 31.07 34.40
CA ALA A 6 27.81 31.20 33.25
C ALA A 6 26.53 30.37 33.42
N THR A 7 25.43 31.05 33.73
CA THR A 7 24.04 30.58 33.59
C THR A 7 23.43 31.30 32.40
N ALA A 8 22.91 30.56 31.41
CA ALA A 8 22.23 31.14 30.25
C ALA A 8 20.72 31.31 30.54
N SER A 9 20.25 32.54 30.36
CA SER A 9 18.87 33.01 30.52
C SER A 9 18.11 32.89 29.20
N PHE A 10 16.90 32.32 29.23
CA PHE A 10 15.94 32.39 28.14
C PHE A 10 15.18 33.72 28.21
N ALA A 11 15.50 34.63 27.29
CA ALA A 11 14.74 35.87 27.11
C ALA A 11 13.52 35.63 26.23
N ARG A 12 12.33 35.86 26.81
CA ARG A 12 11.08 36.13 26.10
C ARG A 12 11.19 37.47 25.38
N PHE A 13 10.77 37.54 24.11
CA PHE A 13 10.47 38.81 23.46
C PHE A 13 9.05 38.78 22.89
N SER A 14 8.27 39.78 23.28
CA SER A 14 6.90 40.03 22.88
C SER A 14 6.76 41.45 22.31
N LEU A 15 6.32 41.53 21.04
CA LEU A 15 5.49 42.55 20.35
C LEU A 15 6.03 44.00 20.15
N PRO A 16 5.71 44.68 19.01
CA PRO A 16 4.39 45.32 18.85
C PRO A 16 3.73 45.32 17.44
N PHE A 17 2.46 45.75 17.46
CA PHE A 17 1.44 45.87 16.42
C PHE A 17 1.62 47.08 15.47
N HIS A 18 0.84 47.07 14.37
CA HIS A 18 0.52 48.13 13.38
C HIS A 18 1.37 48.26 12.10
N LEU A 19 0.84 47.78 10.96
CA LEU A 19 0.28 48.64 9.89
C LEU A 19 -0.54 47.82 8.88
N GLN A 20 -1.77 48.27 8.61
CA GLN A 20 -2.66 47.79 7.54
C GLN A 20 -2.22 48.33 6.16
N ARG A 21 -2.37 47.53 5.09
CA ARG A 21 -3.33 47.77 3.98
C ARG A 21 -3.15 46.81 2.79
N GLN A 22 -4.25 46.14 2.47
CA GLN A 22 -4.85 45.85 1.15
C GLN A 22 -3.95 45.51 -0.06
N ALA A 23 -4.13 44.30 -0.60
CA ALA A 23 -4.33 44.09 -2.02
C ALA A 23 -5.30 42.91 -2.26
N SER A 24 -6.20 43.14 -3.20
CA SER A 24 -7.44 42.42 -3.47
C SER A 24 -7.26 41.37 -4.57
N PHE A 25 -7.98 40.25 -4.41
CA PHE A 25 -8.66 39.44 -5.45
C PHE A 25 -7.89 38.96 -6.69
N ILE A 26 -7.65 37.65 -6.77
CA ILE A 26 -8.05 36.80 -7.91
C ILE A 26 -8.60 35.47 -7.34
N GLN A 27 -9.92 35.33 -7.29
CA GLN A 27 -10.60 34.04 -7.10
C GLN A 27 -10.69 33.33 -8.44
N LEU A 28 -10.11 32.13 -8.55
CA LEU A 28 -10.43 31.18 -9.62
C LEU A 28 -11.52 30.22 -9.10
N PRO A 29 -12.53 29.85 -9.92
CA PRO A 29 -13.63 29.05 -9.45
C PRO A 29 -13.19 27.61 -9.22
N ALA A 30 -13.34 27.14 -7.99
CA ALA A 30 -13.35 25.72 -7.66
C ALA A 30 -14.57 25.08 -8.34
N ARG A 31 -14.35 24.41 -9.46
CA ARG A 31 -15.37 23.56 -10.07
C ARG A 31 -15.44 22.29 -9.24
N LEU A 32 -16.34 22.28 -8.26
CA LEU A 32 -16.78 21.10 -7.55
C LEU A 32 -17.24 20.05 -8.57
N LEU A 33 -16.49 18.94 -8.67
CA LEU A 33 -17.01 17.74 -9.29
C LEU A 33 -18.05 17.14 -8.32
N PRO A 34 -19.23 16.73 -8.80
CA PRO A 34 -20.24 16.18 -7.93
C PRO A 34 -19.74 14.89 -7.27
N HIS A 35 -20.04 14.75 -5.97
CA HIS A 35 -19.87 13.54 -5.20
C HIS A 35 -20.51 12.35 -5.92
N ALA A 36 -19.69 11.55 -6.60
CA ALA A 36 -20.08 10.21 -6.98
C ALA A 36 -19.96 9.33 -5.74
N GLN A 37 -21.05 9.22 -4.97
CA GLN A 37 -21.30 8.00 -4.20
C GLN A 37 -21.55 6.89 -5.22
N THR A 38 -20.49 6.32 -5.77
CA THR A 38 -20.58 5.07 -6.51
C THR A 38 -20.85 3.97 -5.48
N SER A 39 -22.12 3.55 -5.41
CA SER A 39 -22.47 2.26 -4.82
C SER A 39 -21.65 1.19 -5.51
N LEU A 40 -20.62 0.67 -4.84
CA LEU A 40 -19.83 -0.45 -5.31
C LEU A 40 -20.75 -1.67 -5.38
N ASN A 41 -21.22 -2.01 -6.59
CA ASN A 41 -21.89 -3.28 -6.85
C ASN A 41 -20.86 -4.41 -6.64
N PRO A 42 -21.08 -5.38 -5.74
CA PRO A 42 -20.08 -6.36 -5.34
C PRO A 42 -19.91 -7.53 -6.35
N THR A 43 -20.22 -7.33 -7.63
CA THR A 43 -20.14 -8.38 -8.66
C THR A 43 -19.32 -7.95 -9.86
N THR A 44 -18.03 -7.73 -9.65
CA THR A 44 -17.04 -7.79 -10.75
C THR A 44 -16.16 -9.01 -10.46
N SER A 45 -16.54 -10.16 -11.01
CA SER A 45 -15.75 -11.39 -10.87
C SER A 45 -14.40 -11.20 -11.56
N CYS A 46 -13.32 -11.46 -10.85
CA CYS A 46 -12.04 -11.77 -11.49
C CYS A 46 -12.29 -12.92 -12.49
N ARG A 47 -12.12 -12.65 -13.80
CA ARG A 47 -12.25 -13.70 -14.81
C ARG A 47 -10.99 -14.53 -14.80
N HIS A 48 -11.04 -15.69 -14.15
CA HIS A 48 -9.96 -16.64 -14.20
C HIS A 48 -10.10 -17.54 -15.43
N LYS A 49 -9.20 -17.36 -16.41
CA LYS A 49 -8.85 -18.45 -17.32
C LYS A 49 -7.79 -19.31 -16.62
N HIS A 50 -8.24 -20.36 -15.95
CA HIS A 50 -7.38 -21.50 -15.63
C HIS A 50 -7.87 -22.68 -16.43
N SER A 51 -7.51 -22.68 -17.71
CA SER A 51 -7.42 -23.90 -18.49
C SER A 51 -5.94 -24.18 -18.65
N MET A 52 -5.46 -25.29 -18.09
CA MET A 52 -4.16 -25.88 -18.43
C MET A 52 -4.24 -26.39 -19.88
N ALA A 53 -4.26 -25.45 -20.83
CA ALA A 53 -4.11 -25.70 -22.25
C ALA A 53 -2.68 -25.34 -22.62
N THR A 54 -2.00 -26.30 -23.23
CA THR A 54 -0.65 -26.23 -23.79
C THR A 54 -0.51 -25.11 -24.83
N SER A 55 -0.38 -23.87 -24.36
CA SER A 55 0.23 -22.71 -25.00
C SER A 55 -0.01 -21.49 -24.10
N ASP A 56 0.61 -21.45 -22.92
CA ASP A 56 0.58 -20.23 -22.12
C ASP A 56 1.29 -19.14 -22.93
N ASN A 57 0.52 -18.15 -23.40
CA ASN A 57 1.06 -17.06 -24.18
C ASN A 57 1.82 -16.12 -23.24
N PHE A 58 3.14 -16.27 -23.18
CA PHE A 58 4.04 -15.42 -22.39
C PHE A 58 4.27 -14.03 -22.99
N THR A 59 3.51 -13.65 -24.01
CA THR A 59 3.60 -12.34 -24.65
C THR A 59 3.13 -11.25 -23.70
N LEU A 60 3.95 -10.21 -23.55
CA LEU A 60 3.62 -9.03 -22.76
C LEU A 60 2.87 -8.00 -23.60
N PRO A 61 1.93 -7.24 -23.01
CA PRO A 61 1.37 -6.06 -23.65
C PRO A 61 2.47 -5.09 -24.08
N VAL A 62 2.31 -4.48 -25.27
CA VAL A 62 3.27 -3.51 -25.79
C VAL A 62 2.85 -2.11 -25.34
N PRO A 63 3.67 -1.40 -24.53
CA PRO A 63 3.33 -0.06 -24.07
C PRO A 63 3.20 0.93 -25.22
N THR A 64 2.19 1.78 -25.18
CA THR A 64 1.97 2.81 -26.20
C THR A 64 3.07 3.86 -26.13
N LYS A 65 3.78 4.07 -27.25
CA LYS A 65 4.73 5.18 -27.41
C LYS A 65 3.98 6.41 -27.91
N ALA A 66 3.71 7.35 -27.00
CA ALA A 66 2.97 8.58 -27.31
C ALA A 66 3.51 9.79 -26.50
N ASP A 67 3.02 10.98 -26.84
CA ASP A 67 3.30 12.20 -26.08
C ASP A 67 2.87 12.05 -24.60
N PRO A 68 3.66 12.55 -23.63
CA PRO A 68 3.31 12.45 -22.20
C PRO A 68 1.93 13.01 -21.84
N LYS A 69 1.39 13.99 -22.58
CA LYS A 69 0.03 14.50 -22.36
C LYS A 69 -1.03 13.45 -22.71
N ILE A 70 -0.82 12.69 -23.77
CA ILE A 70 -1.72 11.59 -24.18
C ILE A 70 -1.69 10.49 -23.12
N LEU A 71 -0.50 10.07 -22.71
CA LEU A 71 -0.33 9.06 -21.66
C LEU A 71 -0.94 9.53 -20.33
N GLY A 72 -0.74 10.79 -19.97
CA GLY A 72 -1.33 11.40 -18.78
C GLY A 72 -2.86 11.57 -18.86
N GLN A 73 -3.43 11.66 -20.07
CA GLN A 73 -4.89 11.65 -20.26
C GLN A 73 -5.44 10.23 -20.11
N ALA A 74 -4.80 9.23 -20.74
CA ALA A 74 -5.15 7.82 -20.60
C ALA A 74 -5.14 7.38 -19.12
N ALA A 75 -4.13 7.79 -18.36
CA ALA A 75 -3.99 7.50 -16.93
C ALA A 75 -5.17 8.00 -16.07
N ARG A 76 -5.91 9.02 -16.53
CA ARG A 76 -7.08 9.57 -15.81
C ARG A 76 -8.39 8.84 -16.12
N SER A 77 -8.38 7.86 -17.02
CA SER A 77 -9.59 7.13 -17.44
C SER A 77 -10.15 6.31 -16.27
N ALA A 78 -11.46 6.39 -16.04
CA ALA A 78 -12.12 5.66 -14.96
C ALA A 78 -12.34 4.16 -15.27
N ASP A 79 -12.44 3.81 -16.56
CA ASP A 79 -12.84 2.48 -17.04
C ASP A 79 -11.69 1.63 -17.59
N SER A 80 -10.46 1.84 -17.09
CA SER A 80 -9.30 1.06 -17.50
C SER A 80 -9.38 -0.41 -17.09
N THR A 81 -8.71 -1.28 -17.84
CA THR A 81 -8.48 -2.68 -17.49
C THR A 81 -7.00 -2.91 -17.18
N TYR A 82 -6.71 -3.88 -16.30
CA TYR A 82 -5.34 -4.10 -15.80
C TYR A 82 -4.87 -5.53 -16.01
N GLN A 83 -3.59 -5.69 -16.29
CA GLN A 83 -2.93 -6.99 -16.34
C GLN A 83 -1.68 -6.96 -15.43
N LEU A 84 -1.62 -7.83 -14.43
CA LEU A 84 -0.53 -7.90 -13.46
C LEU A 84 0.43 -9.05 -13.82
N LEU A 85 1.70 -8.73 -14.06
CA LEU A 85 2.79 -9.72 -14.14
C LEU A 85 3.47 -9.83 -12.78
N TYR A 86 3.23 -10.93 -12.06
CA TYR A 86 3.90 -11.22 -10.80
C TYR A 86 3.94 -12.72 -10.49
N PHE A 87 4.73 -13.10 -9.49
CA PHE A 87 4.79 -14.49 -9.02
C PHE A 87 3.41 -14.98 -8.55
N PRO A 88 3.15 -16.31 -8.63
CA PRO A 88 1.94 -16.94 -8.08
C PRO A 88 2.00 -17.06 -6.55
N MET A 89 2.41 -15.98 -5.88
CA MET A 89 2.48 -15.78 -4.44
C MET A 89 2.20 -14.31 -4.13
N HIS A 90 2.01 -13.99 -2.85
CA HIS A 90 1.68 -12.63 -2.41
C HIS A 90 2.82 -11.65 -2.64
N GLY A 91 3.96 -11.85 -1.96
CA GLY A 91 5.17 -11.05 -2.11
C GLY A 91 4.95 -9.53 -2.11
N ARG A 92 5.66 -8.82 -2.99
CA ARG A 92 5.48 -7.37 -3.25
C ARG A 92 4.27 -7.06 -4.14
N GLY A 93 3.63 -8.07 -4.74
CA GLY A 93 2.45 -7.88 -5.60
C GLY A 93 1.13 -7.86 -4.81
N GLU A 94 1.11 -8.25 -3.54
CA GLU A 94 -0.12 -8.41 -2.76
C GLU A 94 -0.89 -7.11 -2.57
N LEU A 95 -0.20 -6.00 -2.23
CA LEU A 95 -0.89 -4.72 -2.05
C LEU A 95 -1.38 -4.14 -3.38
N THR A 96 -0.67 -4.40 -4.49
CA THR A 96 -1.17 -4.10 -5.84
C THR A 96 -2.47 -4.86 -6.15
N ARG A 97 -2.52 -6.18 -5.90
CA ARG A 97 -3.75 -6.98 -6.05
C ARG A 97 -4.87 -6.44 -5.15
N THR A 98 -4.53 -6.11 -3.91
CA THR A 98 -5.47 -5.54 -2.93
C THR A 98 -6.07 -4.23 -3.44
N LEU A 99 -5.26 -3.32 -3.99
CA LEU A 99 -5.74 -2.05 -4.55
C LEU A 99 -6.65 -2.27 -5.76
N LEU A 100 -6.29 -3.16 -6.68
CA LEU A 100 -7.13 -3.49 -7.85
C LEU A 100 -8.48 -4.06 -7.42
N VAL A 101 -8.49 -4.98 -6.45
CA VAL A 101 -9.73 -5.58 -5.92
C VAL A 101 -10.55 -4.57 -5.13
N PHE A 102 -9.93 -3.83 -4.21
CA PHE A 102 -10.61 -2.85 -3.37
C PHE A 102 -11.30 -1.75 -4.20
N SER A 103 -10.65 -1.34 -5.29
CA SER A 103 -11.17 -0.31 -6.21
C SER A 103 -12.22 -0.84 -7.19
N GLY A 104 -12.51 -2.15 -7.17
CA GLY A 104 -13.43 -2.77 -8.12
C GLY A 104 -12.92 -2.80 -9.56
N ALA A 105 -11.61 -2.63 -9.77
CA ALA A 105 -10.99 -2.56 -11.08
C ALA A 105 -11.14 -3.90 -11.83
N LYS A 106 -11.25 -3.84 -13.15
CA LYS A 106 -11.22 -5.03 -14.01
C LYS A 106 -9.78 -5.43 -14.22
N TRP A 107 -9.38 -6.61 -13.73
CA TRP A 107 -8.00 -7.05 -13.85
C TRP A 107 -7.84 -8.57 -14.00
N GLU A 108 -6.71 -8.96 -14.55
CA GLU A 108 -6.24 -10.35 -14.65
C GLU A 108 -4.73 -10.45 -14.37
N GLU A 109 -4.24 -11.67 -14.17
CA GLU A 109 -2.81 -11.95 -14.02
C GLU A 109 -2.25 -12.50 -15.33
N LEU A 110 -1.06 -12.03 -15.70
CA LEU A 110 -0.32 -12.55 -16.84
C LEU A 110 0.42 -13.84 -16.46
N ALA A 111 0.53 -14.76 -17.42
CA ALA A 111 1.41 -15.91 -17.29
C ALA A 111 2.87 -15.44 -17.16
N LEU A 112 3.58 -16.01 -16.20
CA LEU A 112 4.94 -15.62 -15.86
C LEU A 112 5.95 -16.66 -16.33
N ASP A 113 6.91 -16.23 -17.15
CA ASP A 113 8.18 -16.93 -17.37
C ASP A 113 9.30 -15.88 -17.47
N LEU A 114 10.03 -15.69 -16.36
CA LEU A 114 11.12 -14.73 -16.30
C LEU A 114 12.33 -15.11 -17.19
N ASN A 115 12.46 -16.36 -17.64
CA ASN A 115 13.52 -16.71 -18.58
C ASN A 115 13.27 -16.10 -19.97
N ILE A 116 12.00 -15.87 -20.31
CA ILE A 116 11.57 -15.32 -21.61
C ILE A 116 11.32 -13.80 -21.50
N GLN A 117 10.66 -13.38 -20.42
CA GLN A 117 10.11 -12.03 -20.30
C GLN A 117 11.11 -11.00 -19.77
N LYS A 118 12.10 -11.41 -18.94
CA LYS A 118 12.90 -10.49 -18.10
C LYS A 118 13.59 -9.36 -18.87
N GLU A 119 14.14 -9.63 -20.04
CA GLU A 119 14.86 -8.63 -20.83
C GLU A 119 13.94 -7.55 -21.44
N GLN A 120 12.64 -7.82 -21.51
CA GLN A 120 11.63 -6.87 -22.00
C GLN A 120 11.10 -5.96 -20.88
N LEU A 121 11.29 -6.35 -19.63
CA LEU A 121 10.73 -5.64 -18.49
C LEU A 121 11.56 -4.40 -18.13
N PRO A 122 10.90 -3.29 -17.74
CA PRO A 122 11.61 -2.15 -17.18
C PRO A 122 12.34 -2.58 -15.90
N PHE A 123 13.58 -2.12 -15.76
CA PHE A 123 14.49 -2.50 -14.67
C PHE A 123 14.77 -4.01 -14.53
N LYS A 124 14.27 -4.86 -15.45
CA LYS A 124 14.39 -6.33 -15.42
C LYS A 124 13.83 -6.95 -14.13
N LEU A 125 12.80 -6.32 -13.56
CA LEU A 125 12.18 -6.69 -12.28
C LEU A 125 10.65 -6.75 -12.40
N ILE A 126 10.02 -7.39 -11.42
CA ILE A 126 8.56 -7.46 -11.23
C ILE A 126 8.23 -7.06 -9.78
N PRO A 127 7.03 -6.54 -9.46
CA PRO A 127 5.80 -6.52 -10.27
C PRO A 127 5.80 -5.50 -11.42
N ILE A 128 5.08 -5.84 -12.49
CA ILE A 128 4.68 -4.93 -13.58
C ILE A 128 3.17 -4.95 -13.71
N VAL A 129 2.55 -3.78 -13.87
CA VAL A 129 1.13 -3.64 -14.22
C VAL A 129 1.03 -2.96 -15.57
N TYR A 130 0.31 -3.60 -16.48
CA TYR A 130 -0.14 -2.97 -17.72
C TYR A 130 -1.56 -2.46 -17.53
N GLU A 131 -1.75 -1.16 -17.74
CA GLU A 131 -3.08 -0.54 -17.75
C GLU A 131 -3.49 -0.26 -19.19
N THR A 132 -4.64 -0.75 -19.62
CA THR A 132 -5.25 -0.40 -20.91
C THR A 132 -6.42 0.55 -20.68
N ALA A 133 -6.30 1.78 -21.19
CA ALA A 133 -7.36 2.77 -21.17
C ALA A 133 -8.42 2.46 -22.27
N PRO A 134 -9.63 3.04 -22.18
CA PRO A 134 -10.71 2.79 -23.15
C PRO A 134 -10.38 3.17 -24.60
N ASP A 135 -9.44 4.10 -24.80
CA ASP A 135 -8.94 4.49 -26.13
C ASP A 135 -7.90 3.53 -26.70
N GLY A 136 -7.59 2.44 -25.98
CA GLY A 136 -6.59 1.45 -26.36
C GLY A 136 -5.15 1.81 -25.96
N THR A 137 -4.93 2.97 -25.31
CA THR A 137 -3.60 3.34 -24.79
C THR A 137 -3.17 2.37 -23.69
N ILE A 138 -1.98 1.79 -23.82
CA ILE A 138 -1.39 0.87 -22.86
C ILE A 138 -0.26 1.57 -22.10
N LEU A 139 -0.41 1.69 -20.78
CA LEU A 139 0.60 2.19 -19.86
C LEU A 139 1.33 1.03 -19.19
N GLU A 140 2.64 1.16 -19.02
CA GLU A 140 3.47 0.22 -18.26
C GLU A 140 3.88 0.85 -16.93
N LEU A 141 3.52 0.18 -15.84
CA LEU A 141 3.77 0.63 -14.48
C LEU A 141 4.70 -0.38 -13.80
N ALA A 142 5.83 0.11 -13.29
CA ALA A 142 6.85 -0.69 -12.62
C ALA A 142 7.10 -0.19 -11.20
N GLU A 143 7.77 -1.01 -10.39
CA GLU A 143 8.07 -0.79 -8.98
C GLU A 143 6.84 -0.77 -8.07
N SER A 144 6.73 -1.78 -7.19
CA SER A 144 5.57 -2.00 -6.31
C SER A 144 5.06 -0.72 -5.62
N HIS A 145 5.93 0.06 -4.99
CA HIS A 145 5.52 1.27 -4.26
C HIS A 145 5.03 2.41 -5.16
N ALA A 146 5.53 2.48 -6.40
CA ALA A 146 5.10 3.47 -7.37
C ALA A 146 3.75 3.08 -7.97
N ILE A 147 3.58 1.78 -8.31
CA ILE A 147 2.31 1.19 -8.76
C ILE A 147 1.23 1.43 -7.69
N GLU A 148 1.53 1.13 -6.43
CA GLU A 148 0.57 1.27 -5.32
C GLU A 148 0.09 2.72 -5.14
N ARG A 149 1.01 3.70 -5.20
CA ARG A 149 0.65 5.13 -5.14
C ARG A 149 -0.14 5.59 -6.35
N TYR A 150 0.23 5.12 -7.54
CA TYR A 150 -0.46 5.43 -8.78
C TYR A 150 -1.92 4.95 -8.70
N LEU A 151 -2.14 3.68 -8.35
CA LEU A 151 -3.47 3.10 -8.21
C LEU A 151 -4.26 3.78 -7.08
N ALA A 152 -3.64 4.01 -5.93
CA ALA A 152 -4.29 4.71 -4.82
C ALA A 152 -4.73 6.13 -5.21
N THR A 153 -3.89 6.87 -5.93
CA THR A 153 -4.25 8.22 -6.40
C THR A 153 -5.40 8.15 -7.40
N LYS A 154 -5.30 7.24 -8.38
CA LYS A 154 -6.31 7.06 -9.42
C LYS A 154 -7.70 6.70 -8.85
N TYR A 155 -7.73 5.92 -7.77
CA TYR A 155 -8.97 5.45 -7.14
C TYR A 155 -9.33 6.20 -5.85
N GLY A 156 -8.75 7.38 -5.59
CA GLY A 156 -9.16 8.25 -4.49
C GLY A 156 -8.76 7.75 -3.08
N LEU A 157 -7.78 6.86 -2.99
CA LEU A 157 -7.24 6.29 -1.74
C LEU A 157 -5.97 7.01 -1.24
N ASN A 158 -5.54 8.08 -1.92
CA ASN A 158 -4.32 8.82 -1.60
C ASN A 158 -4.57 10.23 -1.05
N GLY A 159 -5.70 10.42 -0.35
CA GLY A 159 -6.08 11.71 0.24
C GLY A 159 -6.72 12.67 -0.76
N HIS A 160 -7.33 13.74 -0.27
CA HIS A 160 -7.98 14.77 -1.09
C HIS A 160 -7.11 16.01 -1.35
N ASP A 161 -6.11 16.22 -0.50
CA ASP A 161 -5.24 17.38 -0.54
C ASP A 161 -3.79 16.98 -0.23
N PRO A 162 -2.81 17.87 -0.52
CA PRO A 162 -1.40 17.54 -0.32
C PRO A 162 -1.04 17.14 1.11
N TYR A 163 -1.76 17.63 2.12
CA TYR A 163 -1.48 17.31 3.51
C TYR A 163 -2.04 15.94 3.90
N GLU A 164 -3.25 15.58 3.47
CA GLU A 164 -3.76 14.21 3.61
C GLU A 164 -2.84 13.21 2.90
N THR A 165 -2.43 13.50 1.66
CA THR A 165 -1.47 12.65 0.91
C THR A 165 -0.17 12.47 1.68
N HIS A 166 0.40 13.56 2.22
CA HIS A 166 1.61 13.50 3.03
C HIS A 166 1.44 12.60 4.27
N ARG A 167 0.33 12.73 5.00
CA ARG A 167 0.04 11.89 6.18
C ARG A 167 -0.09 10.42 5.81
N ILE A 168 -0.74 10.12 4.69
CA ILE A 168 -0.84 8.76 4.15
C ILE A 168 0.54 8.21 3.83
N ASP A 169 1.37 9.00 3.12
CA ASP A 169 2.74 8.62 2.77
C ASP A 169 3.64 8.41 4.00
N GLN A 170 3.47 9.22 5.05
CA GLN A 170 4.21 9.07 6.30
C GLN A 170 3.93 7.70 6.96
N VAL A 171 2.67 7.31 7.05
CA VAL A 171 2.27 6.01 7.63
C VAL A 171 2.69 4.86 6.70
N TYR A 172 2.48 5.02 5.40
CA TYR A 172 2.88 4.03 4.40
C TYR A 172 4.38 3.73 4.46
N THR A 173 5.22 4.78 4.47
CA THR A 173 6.69 4.63 4.46
C THR A 173 7.21 4.08 5.78
N SER A 174 6.63 4.49 6.92
CA SER A 174 6.97 3.92 8.22
C SER A 174 6.61 2.42 8.31
N THR A 175 5.43 2.05 7.81
CA THR A 175 5.01 0.64 7.72
C THR A 175 5.89 -0.15 6.76
N ASP A 176 6.26 0.45 5.62
CA ASP A 176 7.13 -0.21 4.66
C ASP A 176 8.52 -0.47 5.23
N PHE A 177 9.07 0.44 6.05
CA PHE A 177 10.32 0.22 6.75
C PHE A 177 10.24 -1.00 7.70
N ALA A 178 9.18 -1.10 8.50
CA ALA A 178 8.95 -2.26 9.38
C ALA A 178 8.77 -3.56 8.56
N ASN A 179 8.04 -3.50 7.45
CA ASN A 179 7.88 -4.61 6.51
C ASN A 179 9.25 -5.02 5.93
N GLN A 180 10.07 -4.08 5.46
CA GLN A 180 11.39 -4.37 4.92
C GLN A 180 12.30 -5.04 5.97
N LEU A 181 12.23 -4.64 7.23
CA LEU A 181 12.93 -5.31 8.34
C LEU A 181 12.43 -6.74 8.56
N PHE A 182 11.11 -6.98 8.50
CA PHE A 182 10.56 -8.33 8.57
C PHE A 182 11.06 -9.19 7.40
N TRP A 183 11.08 -8.63 6.19
CA TRP A 183 11.59 -9.32 5.01
C TRP A 183 13.07 -9.70 5.16
N THR A 184 13.93 -8.75 5.51
CA THR A 184 15.38 -8.98 5.54
C THR A 184 15.83 -9.79 6.75
N ARG A 185 15.22 -9.59 7.92
CA ARG A 185 15.64 -10.27 9.15
C ARG A 185 14.94 -11.58 9.38
N VAL A 186 13.65 -11.70 9.04
CA VAL A 186 12.87 -12.91 9.36
C VAL A 186 12.67 -13.76 8.11
N ARG A 187 12.08 -13.20 7.07
CA ARG A 187 11.69 -13.97 5.88
C ARG A 187 12.89 -14.56 5.13
N TRP A 188 13.93 -13.77 4.95
CA TRP A 188 15.16 -14.18 4.26
C TRP A 188 16.25 -14.71 5.20
N ALA A 189 15.98 -14.84 6.50
CA ALA A 189 16.91 -15.53 7.38
C ALA A 189 17.07 -17.00 6.97
N PRO A 190 18.27 -17.58 7.18
CA PRO A 190 18.45 -19.03 7.17
C PRO A 190 17.41 -19.71 8.05
N LEU A 191 16.91 -20.88 7.62
CA LEU A 191 15.78 -21.56 8.25
C LEU A 191 16.03 -21.82 9.74
N GLU A 192 17.25 -22.23 10.07
CA GLU A 192 17.73 -22.52 11.42
C GLU A 192 17.84 -21.28 12.32
N LYS A 193 17.88 -20.07 11.74
CA LYS A 193 17.93 -18.79 12.46
C LYS A 193 16.61 -18.04 12.50
N ARG A 194 15.64 -18.45 11.68
CA ARG A 194 14.39 -17.72 11.49
C ARG A 194 13.56 -17.54 12.76
N VAL A 195 13.52 -18.53 13.65
CA VAL A 195 12.81 -18.43 14.94
C VAL A 195 13.45 -17.37 15.84
N GLU A 196 14.79 -17.39 15.94
CA GLU A 196 15.57 -16.41 16.72
C GLU A 196 15.36 -14.99 16.18
N GLU A 197 15.47 -14.80 14.87
CA GLU A 197 15.27 -13.49 14.24
C GLU A 197 13.83 -12.99 14.32
N ALA A 198 12.84 -13.90 14.27
CA ALA A 198 11.45 -13.53 14.51
C ALA A 198 11.23 -13.02 15.93
N HIS A 199 11.81 -13.66 16.95
CA HIS A 199 11.71 -13.17 18.33
C HIS A 199 12.34 -11.79 18.48
N LYS A 200 13.55 -11.57 17.94
CA LYS A 200 14.18 -10.23 17.93
C LYS A 200 13.29 -9.20 17.25
N PHE A 201 12.72 -9.53 16.10
CA PHE A 201 11.79 -8.65 15.41
C PHE A 201 10.55 -8.33 16.27
N TYR A 202 9.98 -9.33 16.94
CA TYR A 202 8.78 -9.18 17.78
C TYR A 202 9.04 -8.39 19.07
N ASP A 203 10.25 -8.48 19.63
CA ASP A 203 10.59 -7.86 20.93
C ASP A 203 11.26 -6.50 20.80
N GLU A 204 12.03 -6.28 19.74
CA GLU A 204 12.86 -5.07 19.61
C GLU A 204 12.26 -4.08 18.60
N ILE A 205 11.61 -4.59 17.54
CA ILE A 205 11.15 -3.75 16.42
C ILE A 205 9.65 -3.46 16.53
N LEU A 206 8.83 -4.51 16.64
CA LEU A 206 7.37 -4.35 16.64
C LEU A 206 6.81 -3.49 17.78
N PRO A 207 7.33 -3.52 19.02
CA PRO A 207 6.77 -2.69 20.10
C PRO A 207 6.93 -1.19 19.81
N THR A 208 8.07 -0.77 19.26
CA THR A 208 8.30 0.62 18.85
C THR A 208 7.41 1.01 17.68
N TYR A 209 7.25 0.12 16.69
CA TYR A 209 6.34 0.33 15.57
C TYR A 209 4.90 0.51 16.06
N ILE A 210 4.42 -0.40 16.92
CA ILE A 210 3.06 -0.37 17.49
C ILE A 210 2.84 0.92 18.27
N ALA A 211 3.73 1.26 19.22
CA ALA A 211 3.55 2.46 20.04
C ALA A 211 3.47 3.74 19.17
N ASN A 212 4.32 3.86 18.16
CA ASN A 212 4.30 4.99 17.24
C ASN A 212 3.01 5.05 16.41
N HIS A 213 2.55 3.92 15.90
CA HIS A 213 1.36 3.85 15.05
C HIS A 213 0.06 4.04 15.85
N GLU A 214 -0.04 3.47 17.06
CA GLU A 214 -1.13 3.74 18.00
C GLU A 214 -1.24 5.24 18.29
N ALA A 215 -0.13 5.92 18.58
CA ALA A 215 -0.13 7.37 18.83
C ALA A 215 -0.58 8.20 17.60
N GLN A 216 -0.32 7.74 16.38
CA GLN A 216 -0.83 8.40 15.17
C GLN A 216 -2.34 8.20 15.01
N LEU A 217 -2.84 7.01 15.31
CA LEU A 217 -4.27 6.68 15.25
C LEU A 217 -5.06 7.43 16.34
N GLU A 218 -4.51 7.57 17.54
CA GLU A 218 -5.10 8.38 18.61
C GLU A 218 -5.24 9.85 18.20
N LYS A 219 -4.23 10.42 17.53
CA LYS A 219 -4.30 11.78 16.97
C LYS A 219 -5.37 11.93 15.89
N ASN A 220 -5.73 10.84 15.20
CA ASN A 220 -6.84 10.79 14.26
C ASN A 220 -8.18 10.39 14.94
N GLY A 221 -8.24 10.36 16.26
CA GLY A 221 -9.45 10.09 17.04
C GLY A 221 -9.77 8.60 17.23
N ALA A 222 -8.81 7.69 17.01
CA ALA A 222 -8.98 6.25 17.22
C ALA A 222 -10.21 5.66 16.48
N ASN A 223 -10.56 6.26 15.33
CA ASN A 223 -11.79 5.98 14.61
C ASN A 223 -11.71 4.74 13.70
N GLY A 224 -10.55 4.10 13.62
CA GLY A 224 -10.32 2.93 12.75
C GLY A 224 -9.68 3.27 11.40
N TYR A 225 -9.19 4.50 11.23
CA TYR A 225 -8.49 5.00 10.05
C TYR A 225 -7.27 5.83 10.46
N TYR A 226 -6.19 5.77 9.69
CA TYR A 226 -5.00 6.62 9.91
C TYR A 226 -5.21 8.08 9.52
N VAL A 227 -6.02 8.33 8.49
CA VAL A 227 -6.27 9.67 7.95
C VAL A 227 -7.76 9.84 7.64
N GLY A 228 -8.37 10.85 8.25
CA GLY A 228 -9.79 11.13 8.04
C GLY A 228 -10.67 10.03 8.62
N ASP A 229 -11.68 9.62 7.87
CA ASP A 229 -12.76 8.71 8.29
C ASP A 229 -13.07 7.60 7.27
N ARG A 230 -12.12 7.33 6.35
CA ARG A 230 -12.26 6.34 5.28
C ARG A 230 -10.98 5.55 5.06
N ILE A 231 -11.11 4.38 4.43
CA ILE A 231 -9.95 3.56 4.07
C ILE A 231 -9.09 4.30 3.04
N THR A 232 -7.79 4.38 3.33
CA THR A 232 -6.76 4.95 2.45
C THR A 232 -5.65 3.94 2.21
N LEU A 233 -4.67 4.30 1.37
CA LEU A 233 -3.47 3.50 1.13
C LEU A 233 -2.70 3.19 2.44
N ALA A 234 -2.73 4.09 3.43
CA ALA A 234 -2.09 3.88 4.72
C ALA A 234 -2.72 2.72 5.50
N ASP A 235 -4.05 2.67 5.54
CA ASP A 235 -4.81 1.61 6.21
C ASP A 235 -4.59 0.26 5.53
N LEU A 236 -4.65 0.24 4.20
CA LEU A 236 -4.41 -0.98 3.41
C LEU A 236 -2.98 -1.51 3.61
N LYS A 237 -1.96 -0.63 3.61
CA LYS A 237 -0.56 -1.02 3.85
C LYS A 237 -0.35 -1.54 5.27
N SER A 238 -0.94 -0.89 6.28
CA SER A 238 -0.81 -1.29 7.68
C SER A 238 -1.50 -2.62 7.96
N ALA A 239 -2.74 -2.79 7.50
CA ALA A 239 -3.46 -4.06 7.61
C ALA A 239 -2.72 -5.19 6.88
N HIS A 240 -2.26 -4.93 5.65
CA HIS A 240 -1.44 -5.87 4.88
C HIS A 240 -0.18 -6.33 5.64
N PHE A 241 0.57 -5.38 6.22
CA PHE A 241 1.75 -5.71 7.01
C PHE A 241 1.40 -6.57 8.24
N MET A 242 0.38 -6.20 9.00
CA MET A 242 -0.07 -6.96 10.17
C MET A 242 -0.48 -8.39 9.79
N ASP A 243 -1.32 -8.54 8.75
CA ASP A 243 -1.74 -9.84 8.23
C ASP A 243 -0.53 -10.70 7.86
N ARG A 244 0.45 -10.14 7.13
CA ARG A 244 1.61 -10.90 6.68
C ARG A 244 2.54 -11.32 7.79
N VAL A 245 2.74 -10.49 8.82
CA VAL A 245 3.54 -10.86 9.99
C VAL A 245 2.86 -11.99 10.79
N MET A 246 1.53 -11.97 10.91
CA MET A 246 0.77 -13.03 11.59
C MET A 246 0.70 -14.32 10.76
N PHE A 247 0.45 -14.20 9.46
CA PHE A 247 0.34 -15.33 8.55
C PHE A 247 1.68 -16.03 8.32
N MET A 248 2.74 -15.26 8.07
CA MET A 248 4.10 -15.77 7.90
C MET A 248 4.82 -15.82 9.25
N ARG A 249 4.21 -16.44 10.24
CA ARG A 249 4.83 -16.67 11.54
C ARG A 249 5.61 -17.98 11.50
N PRO A 250 6.93 -18.00 11.78
CA PRO A 250 7.68 -19.25 11.82
C PRO A 250 7.15 -20.19 12.89
N LYS A 251 7.02 -21.48 12.58
CA LYS A 251 6.63 -22.51 13.54
C LYS A 251 7.58 -22.51 14.76
N GLY A 252 7.01 -22.54 15.96
CA GLY A 252 7.78 -22.50 17.22
C GLY A 252 8.06 -21.10 17.75
N THR A 253 7.54 -20.05 17.11
CA THR A 253 7.60 -18.67 17.64
C THR A 253 6.38 -18.31 18.48
N LYS A 254 6.53 -17.32 19.36
CA LYS A 254 5.40 -16.66 20.03
C LYS A 254 4.54 -15.88 19.04
N GLU A 255 3.32 -15.53 19.43
CA GLU A 255 2.49 -14.63 18.63
C GLU A 255 3.16 -13.25 18.50
N PRO A 256 3.16 -12.63 17.31
CA PRO A 256 3.55 -11.24 17.17
C PRO A 256 2.61 -10.37 18.03
N PRO A 257 3.08 -9.23 18.58
CA PRO A 257 2.34 -8.42 19.55
C PRO A 257 1.18 -7.58 18.94
N PHE A 258 0.51 -8.06 17.89
CA PHE A 258 -0.70 -7.46 17.35
C PHE A 258 -1.93 -8.12 17.96
N SER A 259 -2.67 -7.40 18.81
CA SER A 259 -3.94 -7.86 19.38
C SER A 259 -4.82 -6.69 19.79
N GLN A 260 -6.08 -6.97 20.14
CA GLN A 260 -6.99 -5.95 20.66
C GLN A 260 -6.47 -5.30 21.96
N GLU A 261 -5.76 -6.06 22.79
CA GLU A 261 -5.23 -5.59 24.07
C GLU A 261 -3.91 -4.83 23.91
N LYS A 262 -3.04 -5.27 22.99
CA LYS A 262 -1.69 -4.72 22.82
C LYS A 262 -1.60 -3.59 21.81
N SER A 263 -2.47 -3.60 20.81
CA SER A 263 -2.50 -2.65 19.70
C SER A 263 -3.96 -2.34 19.31
N PRO A 264 -4.78 -1.80 20.22
CA PRO A 264 -6.23 -1.67 20.03
C PRO A 264 -6.61 -0.88 18.78
N ASN A 265 -5.94 0.24 18.48
CA ASN A 265 -6.32 1.07 17.35
C ASN A 265 -5.86 0.47 16.02
N MET A 266 -4.66 -0.10 15.98
CA MET A 266 -4.18 -0.83 14.81
C MET A 266 -5.02 -2.08 14.55
N TRP A 267 -5.42 -2.79 15.61
CA TRP A 267 -6.33 -3.92 15.50
C TRP A 267 -7.68 -3.49 14.94
N LYS A 268 -8.19 -2.33 15.35
CA LYS A 268 -9.40 -1.73 14.76
C LYS A 268 -9.21 -1.40 13.27
N VAL A 269 -8.07 -0.83 12.84
CA VAL A 269 -7.76 -0.61 11.41
C VAL A 269 -7.77 -1.93 10.64
N LEU A 270 -7.13 -2.97 11.18
CA LEU A 270 -7.11 -4.30 10.59
C LEU A 270 -8.54 -4.85 10.42
N GLN A 271 -9.37 -4.74 11.46
CA GLN A 271 -10.77 -5.16 11.43
C GLN A 271 -11.59 -4.35 10.44
N THR A 272 -11.36 -3.05 10.33
CA THR A 272 -12.04 -2.18 9.35
C THR A 272 -11.71 -2.62 7.92
N VAL A 273 -10.42 -2.80 7.60
CA VAL A 273 -9.97 -3.22 6.26
C VAL A 273 -10.47 -4.63 5.94
N ASN A 274 -10.24 -5.60 6.83
CA ASN A 274 -10.67 -6.98 6.64
C ASN A 274 -12.19 -7.16 6.75
N GLY A 275 -12.87 -6.19 7.37
CA GLY A 275 -14.31 -6.07 7.48
C GLY A 275 -14.99 -5.70 6.17
N HIS A 276 -14.27 -4.98 5.29
CA HIS A 276 -14.81 -4.46 4.04
C HIS A 276 -15.29 -5.59 3.11
N PRO A 277 -16.48 -5.49 2.49
CA PRO A 277 -17.04 -6.57 1.67
C PRO A 277 -16.11 -7.06 0.56
N ALA A 278 -15.44 -6.15 -0.16
CA ALA A 278 -14.49 -6.51 -1.21
C ALA A 278 -13.29 -7.30 -0.66
N MET A 279 -12.79 -6.95 0.53
CA MET A 279 -11.66 -7.63 1.15
C MET A 279 -12.05 -9.01 1.68
N LYS A 280 -13.24 -9.13 2.29
CA LYS A 280 -13.79 -10.44 2.68
C LYS A 280 -13.93 -11.36 1.48
N ALA A 281 -14.54 -10.88 0.40
CA ALA A 281 -14.70 -11.64 -0.82
C ALA A 281 -13.35 -12.07 -1.41
N TRP A 282 -12.38 -11.15 -1.45
CA TRP A 282 -11.03 -11.44 -1.95
C TRP A 282 -10.33 -12.51 -1.12
N LYS A 283 -10.24 -12.32 0.20
CA LYS A 283 -9.57 -13.25 1.11
C LYS A 283 -10.25 -14.61 1.20
N GLY A 284 -11.57 -14.63 0.98
CA GLY A 284 -12.37 -15.85 0.87
C GLY A 284 -12.24 -16.57 -0.49
N SER A 285 -11.61 -15.96 -1.49
CA SER A 285 -11.51 -16.53 -2.84
C SER A 285 -10.44 -17.63 -2.94
N LYS A 286 -10.72 -18.64 -3.78
CA LYS A 286 -9.76 -19.71 -4.10
C LYS A 286 -8.39 -19.18 -4.49
N ARG A 287 -8.36 -18.10 -5.27
CA ARG A 287 -7.11 -17.49 -5.72
C ARG A 287 -6.28 -16.95 -4.56
N TYR A 288 -6.90 -16.32 -3.56
CA TYR A 288 -6.18 -15.85 -2.39
C TYR A 288 -5.55 -17.01 -1.59
N GLN A 289 -6.28 -18.11 -1.44
CA GLN A 289 -5.73 -19.30 -0.77
C GLN A 289 -4.60 -19.95 -1.58
N ASP A 290 -4.66 -19.90 -2.92
CA ASP A 290 -3.54 -20.33 -3.77
C ASP A 290 -2.30 -19.45 -3.60
N LEU A 291 -2.49 -18.13 -3.46
CA LEU A 291 -1.40 -17.21 -3.18
C LEU A 291 -0.82 -17.41 -1.77
N ASP A 292 -1.66 -17.73 -0.78
CA ASP A 292 -1.21 -18.09 0.57
C ASP A 292 -0.36 -19.36 0.53
N ALA A 293 -0.84 -20.44 -0.11
CA ALA A 293 -0.11 -21.68 -0.27
C ALA A 293 1.22 -21.47 -1.03
N GLY A 294 1.19 -20.71 -2.13
CA GLY A 294 2.38 -20.35 -2.89
C GLY A 294 3.40 -19.57 -2.06
N SER A 295 2.93 -18.67 -1.18
CA SER A 295 3.81 -17.90 -0.29
C SER A 295 4.45 -18.78 0.79
N LEU A 296 3.68 -19.64 1.45
CA LEU A 296 4.22 -20.56 2.46
C LEU A 296 5.22 -21.53 1.84
N SER A 297 4.88 -22.09 0.67
CA SER A 297 5.78 -23.01 -0.04
C SER A 297 7.08 -22.33 -0.48
N PHE A 298 7.00 -21.12 -1.05
CA PHE A 298 8.18 -20.43 -1.57
C PHE A 298 9.13 -20.00 -0.45
N PHE A 299 8.58 -19.46 0.65
CA PHE A 299 9.39 -18.96 1.78
C PHE A 299 9.66 -20.01 2.86
N GLN A 300 9.03 -21.19 2.79
CA GLN A 300 9.16 -22.30 3.75
C GLN A 300 8.74 -21.91 5.17
N PHE A 301 7.51 -21.41 5.31
CA PHE A 301 6.90 -21.06 6.61
C PHE A 301 5.91 -22.14 7.09
#